data_AF-A0A5E7LMH8-F1
#
_entry.id   AF-A0A5E7LMH8-F1
#
_cell.length_a   1.000
_cell.length_b   1.000
_cell.length_c   1.000
_cell.angle_alpha   90.00
_cell.angle_beta   90.00
_cell.angle_gamma   90.00
#
_symmetry.space_group_name_H-M   'P 1'
#
loop_
_entity.id
_entity.type
_entity.pdbx_description
1 polymer ?
#
loop_
_entity_poly.entity_id
_entity_poly.type
_entity_poly.pdbx_seq_one_letter_code
_entity_poly.pdbx_strand_id
1 'polypeptide(L)' 'MAEPLGWMTQIFTAIVSYTFFGLDAIGDELEDPFGRDENDLPLDAFVRTIEREILAAMGETQPPPVLVPVEFVLR' A
#
# COMPACT_ATOMS: atom_id res chain seq x y z
N MET A 1 -21.70 33.63 -5.47
CA MET A 1 -22.80 32.78 -5.98
C MET A 1 -22.74 31.43 -5.26
N ALA A 2 -23.23 31.37 -4.02
CA ALA A 2 -23.42 30.15 -3.23
C ALA A 2 -24.90 30.03 -2.79
N GLU A 3 -25.79 30.68 -3.54
CA GLU A 3 -27.16 30.94 -3.12
C GLU A 3 -28.16 29.77 -3.28
N PRO A 4 -27.93 28.69 -4.07
CA PRO A 4 -28.91 27.60 -4.11
C PRO A 4 -28.84 26.63 -2.92
N LEU A 5 -27.68 26.50 -2.26
CA LEU A 5 -27.40 25.42 -1.29
C LEU A 5 -27.13 25.89 0.16
N GLY A 6 -26.77 27.16 0.37
CA GLY A 6 -26.54 27.70 1.71
C GLY A 6 -25.55 26.87 2.53
N TRP A 7 -25.92 26.46 3.76
CA TRP A 7 -25.06 25.66 4.64
C TRP A 7 -24.75 24.25 4.11
N MET A 8 -25.59 23.70 3.23
CA MET A 8 -25.33 22.39 2.61
C MET A 8 -24.13 22.42 1.66
N THR A 9 -23.78 23.60 1.14
CA THR A 9 -22.60 23.78 0.28
C THR A 9 -21.35 23.25 0.98
N GLN A 10 -21.16 23.53 2.27
CA GLN A 10 -19.96 23.08 2.99
C GLN A 10 -19.88 21.55 3.10
N ILE A 11 -21.03 20.89 3.32
CA ILE A 11 -21.10 19.43 3.41
C ILE A 11 -20.77 18.81 2.04
N PHE A 12 -21.40 19.27 0.97
CA PHE A 12 -21.15 18.76 -0.37
C PHE A 12 -19.72 19.06 -0.83
N THR A 13 -19.19 20.24 -0.52
CA THR A 13 -17.79 20.57 -0.77
C THR A 13 -16.87 19.61 -0.02
N ALA A 14 -17.12 19.33 1.26
CA ALA A 14 -16.31 18.37 2.01
C ALA A 14 -16.33 16.95 1.40
N ILE A 15 -17.50 16.46 0.97
CA ILE A 15 -17.64 15.15 0.33
C ILE A 15 -16.87 15.11 -0.99
N VAL A 16 -17.09 16.11 -1.85
CA VAL A 16 -16.42 16.16 -3.17
C VAL A 16 -14.91 16.30 -2.99
N SER A 17 -14.45 17.19 -2.10
CA SER A 17 -13.03 17.36 -1.80
C SER A 17 -12.41 16.10 -1.23
N TYR A 18 -13.07 15.39 -0.32
CA TYR A 18 -12.58 14.11 0.20
C TYR A 18 -12.39 13.09 -0.92
N THR A 19 -13.34 12.98 -1.85
CA THR A 19 -13.22 12.05 -2.97
C THR A 19 -12.05 12.40 -3.88
N PHE A 20 -11.86 13.69 -4.24
CA PHE A 20 -10.78 14.10 -5.14
C PHE A 20 -9.41 14.06 -4.48
N PHE A 21 -9.25 14.55 -3.25
CA PHE A 21 -7.98 14.46 -2.53
C PHE A 21 -7.65 13.04 -2.09
N GLY A 22 -8.66 12.22 -1.77
CA GLY A 22 -8.45 10.80 -1.51
C GLY A 22 -7.96 10.07 -2.76
N LEU A 23 -8.52 10.38 -3.93
CA LEU A 23 -8.04 9.83 -5.19
C LEU A 23 -6.61 10.27 -5.52
N ASP A 24 -6.29 11.54 -5.26
CA ASP A 24 -4.94 12.11 -5.42
C ASP A 24 -3.92 11.38 -4.54
N ALA A 25 -4.22 11.24 -3.25
CA ALA A 25 -3.36 10.53 -2.30
C ALA A 25 -3.15 9.05 -2.65
N ILE A 26 -4.19 8.35 -3.14
CA ILE A 26 -4.04 6.98 -3.64
C ILE A 26 -3.14 6.97 -4.89
N GLY A 27 -3.24 7.98 -5.74
CA GLY A 27 -2.36 8.15 -6.89
C GLY A 27 -0.89 8.27 -6.48
N ASP A 28 -0.61 9.10 -5.47
CA ASP A 28 0.74 9.28 -4.91
C ASP A 28 1.31 7.95 -4.37
N GLU A 29 0.52 7.20 -3.60
CA GLU A 29 0.93 5.88 -3.08
C GLU A 29 1.21 4.88 -4.21
N LEU A 30 0.50 4.95 -5.34
CA LEU A 30 0.70 4.04 -6.48
C LEU A 30 1.85 4.44 -7.42
N GLU A 31 2.42 5.65 -7.27
CA GLU A 31 3.49 6.14 -8.14
C GLU A 31 4.84 5.47 -7.84
N ASP A 32 5.14 5.16 -6.58
CA ASP A 32 6.39 4.52 -6.14
C ASP A 32 6.15 3.17 -5.42
N PRO A 33 5.59 2.15 -6.09
CA PRO A 33 5.21 0.89 -5.46
C PRO A 33 6.40 0.04 -4.96
N PHE A 34 7.63 0.49 -5.23
CA PHE A 34 8.88 -0.17 -4.83
C PHE A 34 9.59 0.58 -3.69
N GLY A 35 8.92 1.56 -3.09
CA GLY A 35 9.39 2.32 -1.95
C GLY A 35 9.43 1.53 -0.64
N ARG A 36 9.15 2.22 0.48
CA ARG A 36 9.15 1.66 1.84
C ARG A 36 7.96 2.14 2.68
N ASP A 37 6.94 2.69 2.05
CA ASP A 37 5.70 3.10 2.67
C ASP A 37 4.82 1.87 3.01
N GLU A 38 3.79 2.08 3.83
CA GLU A 38 2.98 0.98 4.38
C GLU A 38 2.24 0.16 3.30
N ASN A 39 1.87 0.81 2.19
CA ASN A 39 1.12 0.21 1.09
C ASN A 39 2.00 -0.20 -0.11
N ASP A 40 3.32 -0.10 0.03
CA ASP A 40 4.26 -0.54 -1.00
C ASP A 40 4.37 -2.06 -1.09
N LEU A 41 4.94 -2.54 -2.20
CA LEU A 41 5.13 -3.96 -2.41
C LEU A 41 6.13 -4.54 -1.38
N PRO A 42 5.83 -5.71 -0.79
CA PRO A 42 6.72 -6.36 0.17
C PRO A 42 7.88 -7.08 -0.54
N LEU A 43 8.81 -6.29 -1.08
CA LEU A 43 9.92 -6.78 -1.90
C LEU A 43 10.86 -7.70 -1.12
N ASP A 44 11.10 -7.44 0.16
CA ASP A 44 11.95 -8.30 0.99
C ASP A 44 11.27 -9.66 1.18
N ALA A 45 9.93 -9.71 1.30
CA ALA A 45 9.17 -10.96 1.34
C ALA A 45 9.18 -11.71 0.01
N PHE A 46 9.12 -11.01 -1.13
CA PHE A 46 9.27 -11.65 -2.45
C PHE A 46 10.66 -12.24 -2.62
N VAL A 47 11.71 -11.50 -2.26
CA VAL A 47 13.09 -12.00 -2.31
C VAL A 47 13.24 -13.20 -1.39
N ARG A 48 12.72 -13.15 -0.15
CA ARG A 48 12.72 -14.30 0.76
C ARG A 48 11.98 -15.50 0.17
N THR A 49 10.89 -15.30 -0.54
CA THR A 49 10.16 -16.39 -1.19
C THR A 49 11.00 -17.02 -2.30
N ILE A 50 11.57 -16.21 -3.20
CA ILE A 50 12.44 -16.67 -4.28
C ILE A 50 13.68 -17.40 -3.73
N GLU A 51 14.31 -16.85 -2.69
CA GLU A 51 15.44 -17.47 -2.00
C GLU A 51 15.10 -18.89 -1.53
N ARG A 52 13.93 -19.06 -0.89
CA ARG A 52 13.47 -20.37 -0.41
C ARG A 52 13.21 -21.35 -1.55
N GLU A 53 12.60 -20.90 -2.66
CA GLU A 53 12.35 -21.74 -3.85
C GLU A 53 13.67 -22.22 -4.48
N ILE A 54 14.66 -21.33 -4.60
CA ILE A 54 15.99 -21.70 -5.12
C ILE A 54 16.69 -22.69 -4.19
N LEU A 55 16.66 -22.46 -2.88
CA LEU A 55 17.24 -23.38 -1.89
C LEU A 55 16.57 -24.75 -1.93
N ALA A 56 15.24 -24.79 -2.03
CA ALA A 56 14.49 -26.04 -2.17
C ALA A 56 14.88 -26.79 -3.45
N ALA A 57 15.05 -26.08 -4.58
CA ALA A 57 15.51 -26.68 -5.83
C ALA A 57 16.95 -27.26 -5.74
N MET A 58 17.78 -26.72 -4.85
CA MET A 58 19.13 -27.25 -4.56
C MET A 58 19.14 -28.38 -3.53
N GLY A 59 17.98 -28.78 -2.99
CA GLY A 59 17.87 -29.85 -2.00
C GLY A 59 18.12 -29.40 -0.55
N GLU A 60 18.10 -28.09 -0.27
CA GLU A 60 18.14 -27.59 1.10
C GLU A 60 16.87 -27.99 1.86
N THR A 61 17.05 -28.46 3.09
CA THR A 61 15.94 -28.97 3.94
C THR A 61 15.52 -27.97 5.01
N GLN A 62 16.35 -26.97 5.28
CA GLN A 62 16.11 -25.92 6.27
C GLN A 62 16.29 -24.54 5.64
N PRO A 63 15.37 -24.13 4.74
CA PRO A 63 15.45 -22.81 4.15
C PRO A 63 15.12 -21.72 5.20
N PRO A 64 15.55 -20.47 4.97
CA PRO A 64 15.23 -19.35 5.84
C PRO A 64 13.72 -19.22 6.09
N PRO A 65 13.31 -18.73 7.28
CA PRO A 65 11.89 -18.56 7.60
C PRO A 65 11.25 -17.51 6.69
N VAL A 66 9.95 -17.65 6.46
CA VAL A 66 9.15 -16.59 5.82
C VAL A 66 9.19 -15.32 6.68
N LEU A 67 9.19 -14.17 6.02
CA LEU A 67 9.00 -12.91 6.74
C LEU A 67 7.55 -12.82 7.21
N VAL A 68 7.37 -12.24 8.38
CA VAL A 68 6.05 -12.02 9.01
C VAL A 68 5.82 -10.53 9.17
N PRO A 69 4.56 -10.05 9.10
CA PRO A 69 4.27 -8.64 9.29
C PRO A 69 4.71 -8.14 10.67
N VAL A 70 5.28 -6.95 10.72
CA VAL A 70 5.60 -6.22 11.95
C VAL A 70 4.77 -4.94 11.94
N GLU A 71 4.01 -4.68 13.01
CA GLU A 71 3.11 -3.52 13.07
C GLU A 71 2.16 -3.45 11.86
N PHE A 72 1.61 -4.61 11.47
CA PHE A 72 0.71 -4.78 10.32
C PHE A 72 1.36 -4.60 8.93
N VAL A 73 2.64 -4.25 8.85
CA VAL A 73 3.36 -4.08 7.58
C VAL A 73 4.24 -5.29 7.30
N LEU A 74 4.05 -5.91 6.12
CA LEU A 74 4.97 -6.91 5.59
C LEU A 74 6.00 -6.20 4.73
N ARG A 75 7.29 -6.48 4.95
CA ARG A 75 8.38 -5.98 4.12
C ARG A 75 8.93 -7.09 3.26
#